data_AF-A0A9P1BM18-F1
#
_entry.id   AF-A0A9P1BM18-F1
#
_cell.length_a   1.000
_cell.length_b   1.000
_cell.length_c   1.000
_cell.angle_alpha   90.00
_cell.angle_beta   90.00
_cell.angle_gamma   90.00
#
_symmetry.space_group_name_H-M   'P 1'
#
loop_
_entity.id
_entity.type
_entity.pdbx_description
1 polymer ?
#
loop_
_entity_poly.entity_id
_entity_poly.type
_entity_poly.pdbx_seq_one_letter_code
_entity_poly.pdbx_strand_id
1 'polypeptide(L)'
;MISKSRVVFNREGLLIAVKSSVCAAPSWSERDFKGKVIFGGVDFQHPCGARIRVITGHMRGRNQEQLDAFGAFAAEGTAQIEVITADFNEDFQERSAGTVPCPFDGKHVTLRRAPDLPQVSRPGNKQAQTPGQGLKIDYIWVRERTQDFQTELFFDEASRRAIIDSHKDCEATGEWPSDHGCEALSIRLRRKAWWQFWK
;
A
#
# COMPACT_ATOMS: atom_id res chain seq x y z
N MET A 1 -4.44 -20.37 17.87
CA MET A 1 -3.44 -19.44 18.43
C MET A 1 -3.75 -18.05 17.90
N ILE A 2 -4.34 -17.16 18.71
CA ILE A 2 -4.66 -15.79 18.27
C ILE A 2 -3.37 -14.99 18.28
N SER A 3 -2.86 -14.71 17.08
CA SER A 3 -1.74 -13.79 16.86
C SER A 3 -2.11 -12.42 17.42
N LYS A 4 -1.40 -11.95 18.45
CA LYS A 4 -1.61 -10.61 19.00
C LYS A 4 -1.16 -9.58 17.94
N SER A 5 -2.03 -8.69 17.50
CA SER A 5 -1.63 -7.50 16.73
C SER A 5 -1.21 -6.41 17.72
N ARG A 6 -0.10 -5.71 17.47
CA ARG A 6 0.48 -4.79 18.47
C ARG A 6 0.36 -3.31 18.14
N VAL A 7 -0.18 -2.96 16.98
CA VAL A 7 -0.43 -1.57 16.62
C VAL A 7 -1.80 -1.49 15.99
N VAL A 8 -2.66 -0.67 16.57
CA VAL A 8 -3.99 -0.29 16.07
C VAL A 8 -4.04 1.21 16.26
N PHE A 9 -3.96 1.96 15.17
CA PHE A 9 -4.21 3.40 15.19
C PHE A 9 -5.62 3.65 14.68
N ASN A 10 -6.32 4.61 15.27
CA ASN A 10 -7.56 5.15 14.73
C ASN A 10 -7.61 6.64 15.10
N ARG A 11 -7.21 7.49 14.16
CA ARG A 11 -7.66 8.88 14.10
C ARG A 11 -8.11 9.14 12.68
N GLU A 12 -9.29 9.74 12.55
CA GLU A 12 -9.93 10.09 11.27
C GLU A 12 -10.08 8.91 10.27
N GLY A 13 -10.22 7.68 10.79
CA GLY A 13 -10.55 6.51 9.97
C GLY A 13 -9.36 5.76 9.36
N LEU A 14 -8.11 6.11 9.70
CA LEU A 14 -6.93 5.34 9.27
C LEU A 14 -6.50 4.31 10.30
N LEU A 15 -6.29 3.06 9.83
CA LEU A 15 -5.81 1.94 10.63
C LEU A 15 -4.61 1.27 9.96
N ILE A 16 -3.48 1.21 10.68
CA ILE A 16 -2.36 0.33 10.34
C ILE A 16 -2.29 -0.77 11.39
N ALA A 17 -2.54 -2.02 10.95
CA ALA A 17 -2.49 -3.20 11.80
C ALA A 17 -1.22 -4.01 11.51
N VAL A 18 -0.41 -4.22 12.55
CA VAL A 18 0.86 -4.93 12.43
C VAL A 18 0.88 -6.14 13.36
N LYS A 19 1.17 -7.32 12.80
CA LYS A 19 1.26 -8.57 13.55
C LYS A 19 2.46 -8.54 14.48
N SER A 20 2.25 -8.79 15.78
CA SER A 20 3.30 -8.57 16.79
C SER A 20 4.50 -9.49 16.63
N SER A 21 4.32 -10.68 16.06
CA SER A 21 5.39 -11.66 15.89
C SER A 21 6.36 -11.29 14.76
N VAL A 22 6.02 -10.30 13.94
CA VAL A 22 6.82 -9.89 12.77
C VAL A 22 7.43 -8.51 12.92
N CYS A 23 7.30 -7.86 14.10
CA CYS A 23 7.80 -6.50 14.31
C CYS A 23 8.36 -6.30 15.71
N ALA A 24 9.62 -5.86 15.76
CA ALA A 24 10.21 -5.26 16.94
C ALA A 24 10.09 -3.72 16.88
N ALA A 25 9.81 -3.12 18.03
CA ALA A 25 9.85 -1.67 18.29
C ALA A 25 9.18 -0.79 17.21
N PRO A 26 7.85 -0.91 16.97
CA PRO A 26 7.18 -0.03 16.04
C PRO A 26 7.22 1.42 16.54
N SER A 27 7.64 2.36 15.69
CA SER A 27 7.52 3.80 15.92
C SER A 27 6.54 4.41 14.94
N TRP A 28 5.82 5.43 15.39
CA TRP A 28 4.74 6.04 14.63
C TRP A 28 5.05 7.50 14.33
N SER A 29 4.56 7.95 13.18
CA SER A 29 4.57 9.36 12.76
C SER A 29 3.25 9.69 12.08
N GLU A 30 2.79 10.92 12.26
CA GLU A 30 1.64 11.46 11.52
C GLU A 30 1.95 12.84 10.95
N ARG A 31 1.20 13.22 9.92
CA ARG A 31 1.17 14.58 9.38
C ARG A 31 -0.26 15.00 9.12
N ASP A 32 -0.62 16.14 9.70
CA ASP A 32 -1.83 16.85 9.33
C ASP A 32 -1.64 17.57 7.98
N PHE A 33 -2.61 17.44 7.10
CA PHE A 33 -2.74 18.24 5.90
C PHE A 33 -3.96 19.15 6.03
N LYS A 34 -3.70 20.41 6.38
CA LYS A 34 -4.68 21.51 6.45
C LYS A 34 -5.90 21.23 7.34
N GLY A 35 -5.73 20.49 8.44
CA GLY A 35 -6.79 20.16 9.39
C GLY A 35 -7.90 19.28 8.83
N LYS A 36 -7.63 18.54 7.75
CA LYS A 36 -8.67 17.80 6.99
C LYS A 36 -8.32 16.35 6.71
N VAL A 37 -7.03 16.03 6.65
CA VAL A 37 -6.55 14.69 6.32
C VAL A 37 -5.29 14.43 7.13
N ILE A 38 -5.21 13.23 7.70
CA ILE A 38 -4.01 12.73 8.35
C ILE A 38 -3.28 11.78 7.40
N PHE A 39 -1.96 11.92 7.29
CA PHE A 39 -1.08 10.89 6.77
C PHE A 39 -0.47 10.13 7.95
N GLY A 40 -0.47 8.80 7.89
CA GLY A 40 0.06 7.93 8.93
C GLY A 40 1.29 7.17 8.45
N GLY A 41 2.28 7.00 9.32
CA GLY A 41 3.47 6.20 9.06
C GLY A 41 3.80 5.31 10.25
N VAL A 42 4.17 4.06 9.98
CA VAL A 42 4.71 3.13 10.98
C VAL A 42 6.04 2.60 10.49
N ASP A 43 7.09 2.83 11.28
CA ASP A 43 8.39 2.21 11.10
C ASP A 43 8.50 1.00 12.03
N PHE A 44 9.12 -0.08 11.57
CA PHE A 44 9.39 -1.26 12.39
C PHE A 44 10.60 -2.03 11.87
N GLN A 45 11.13 -2.93 12.70
CA GLN A 45 12.16 -3.87 12.27
C GLN A 45 11.56 -5.24 11.99
N HIS A 46 11.75 -5.74 10.77
CA HIS A 46 11.39 -7.10 10.36
C HIS A 46 12.37 -8.13 10.94
N PRO A 47 11.97 -9.40 11.19
CA PRO A 47 12.86 -10.43 11.77
C PRO A 47 14.14 -10.68 10.97
N CYS A 48 14.19 -10.35 9.69
CA CYS A 48 15.41 -10.42 8.88
C CYS A 48 16.41 -9.27 9.13
N GLY A 49 16.09 -8.34 10.04
CA GLY A 49 16.88 -7.17 10.41
C GLY A 49 16.57 -5.89 9.62
N ALA A 50 15.78 -5.98 8.54
CA ALA A 50 15.41 -4.83 7.72
C ALA A 50 14.55 -3.82 8.50
N ARG A 51 14.89 -2.54 8.39
CA ARG A 51 14.00 -1.43 8.82
C ARG A 51 13.00 -1.12 7.72
N ILE A 52 11.72 -1.27 8.02
CA ILE A 52 10.60 -1.08 7.09
C ILE A 52 9.76 0.10 7.56
N ARG A 53 9.36 0.96 6.62
CA ARG A 53 8.37 2.02 6.84
C ARG A 53 7.15 1.74 5.98
N VAL A 54 5.97 1.76 6.59
CA VAL A 54 4.68 1.71 5.88
C VAL A 54 3.99 3.05 6.07
N ILE A 55 3.61 3.68 4.96
CA ILE A 55 2.96 4.99 4.93
C ILE A 55 1.59 4.85 4.30
N THR A 56 0.59 5.49 4.91
CA THR A 56 -0.78 5.52 4.41
C THR A 56 -1.50 6.84 4.59
N GLY A 57 -2.61 7.00 3.89
CA GLY A 57 -3.47 8.17 3.95
C GLY A 57 -4.78 7.94 3.20
N HIS A 58 -5.63 8.96 3.21
CA HIS A 58 -6.86 9.01 2.42
C HIS A 58 -6.87 10.29 1.59
N MET A 59 -6.80 10.16 0.28
CA MET A 59 -6.62 11.28 -0.64
C MET A 59 -7.94 11.71 -1.27
N ARG A 60 -8.02 12.99 -1.60
CA ARG A 60 -9.00 13.50 -2.56
C ARG A 60 -8.37 13.34 -3.93
N GLY A 61 -8.92 12.48 -4.78
CA GLY A 61 -8.39 12.27 -6.14
C GLY A 61 -8.26 13.59 -6.91
N ARG A 62 -7.23 13.69 -7.76
CA ARG A 62 -6.85 14.89 -8.54
C ARG A 62 -6.43 16.09 -7.70
N ASN A 63 -6.08 15.89 -6.43
CA ASN A 63 -5.56 16.95 -5.55
C ASN A 63 -4.03 16.91 -5.49
N GLN A 64 -3.37 17.56 -6.46
CA GLN A 64 -1.91 17.53 -6.58
C GLN A 64 -1.19 18.02 -5.32
N GLU A 65 -1.68 19.08 -4.68
CA GLU A 65 -1.07 19.62 -3.46
C GLU A 65 -1.07 18.59 -2.32
N GLN A 66 -2.14 17.80 -2.20
CA GLN A 66 -2.22 16.74 -1.22
C GLN A 66 -1.28 15.58 -1.57
N LEU A 67 -1.18 15.21 -2.85
CA LEU A 67 -0.25 14.18 -3.33
C LEU A 67 1.21 14.59 -3.10
N ASP A 68 1.56 15.85 -3.35
CA ASP A 68 2.90 16.39 -3.11
C ASP A 68 3.24 16.38 -1.62
N ALA A 69 2.31 16.79 -0.75
CA ALA A 69 2.47 16.75 0.70
C ALA A 69 2.64 15.32 1.23
N PHE A 70 1.92 14.37 0.64
CA PHE A 70 2.05 12.95 0.95
C PHE A 70 3.40 12.38 0.50
N GLY A 71 3.85 12.73 -0.71
CA GLY A 71 5.18 12.38 -1.21
C GLY A 71 6.31 12.95 -0.35
N ALA A 72 6.17 14.19 0.12
CA ALA A 72 7.12 14.80 1.05
C ALA A 72 7.17 14.07 2.40
N PHE A 73 6.01 13.69 2.95
CA PHE A 73 5.95 12.88 4.18
C PHE A 73 6.58 11.49 4.00
N ALA A 74 6.38 10.87 2.83
CA ALA A 74 7.02 9.60 2.51
C ALA A 74 8.55 9.73 2.40
N ALA A 75 9.06 10.86 1.90
CA ALA A 75 10.48 11.09 1.71
C ALA A 75 11.29 11.20 3.02
N GLU A 76 10.65 11.58 4.13
CA GLU A 76 11.29 11.80 5.44
C GLU A 76 11.80 10.52 6.13
N GLY A 77 11.31 9.35 5.69
CA GLY A 77 11.76 8.08 6.23
C GLY A 77 13.26 7.85 6.05
N THR A 78 13.88 7.10 6.98
CA THR A 78 15.24 6.56 6.81
C THR A 78 15.25 5.03 6.75
N ALA A 79 14.08 4.43 6.56
CA ALA A 79 13.91 2.99 6.46
C ALA A 79 14.62 2.45 5.21
N GLN A 80 15.02 1.18 5.28
CA GLN A 80 15.70 0.50 4.18
C GLN A 80 14.70 0.11 3.10
N ILE A 81 13.48 -0.24 3.50
CA ILE A 81 12.35 -0.54 2.65
C ILE A 81 11.21 0.42 2.99
N GLU A 82 10.63 1.05 1.99
CA GLU A 82 9.46 1.90 2.12
C GLU A 82 8.29 1.29 1.36
N VAL A 83 7.12 1.27 1.99
CA VAL A 83 5.86 0.83 1.41
C VAL A 83 4.87 1.97 1.53
N ILE A 84 4.29 2.37 0.41
CA ILE A 84 3.26 3.40 0.34
C ILE A 84 1.97 2.76 -0.13
N THR A 85 0.89 2.99 0.60
CA THR A 85 -0.45 2.55 0.23
C THR A 85 -1.48 3.56 0.71
N ALA A 86 -2.49 3.89 -0.08
CA ALA A 86 -3.55 4.80 0.33
C ALA A 86 -4.80 4.53 -0.50
N ASP A 87 -5.95 5.02 -0.03
CA ASP A 87 -7.05 5.33 -0.94
C ASP A 87 -6.71 6.63 -1.65
N PHE A 88 -6.20 6.53 -2.88
CA PHE A 88 -5.82 7.69 -3.67
C PHE A 88 -7.02 8.39 -4.33
N ASN A 89 -8.18 7.70 -4.39
CA ASN A 89 -9.36 8.16 -5.12
C ASN A 89 -9.10 8.56 -6.59
N GLU A 90 -8.01 8.05 -7.20
CA GLU A 90 -7.53 8.39 -8.53
C GLU A 90 -6.86 7.17 -9.18
N ASP A 91 -6.88 7.12 -10.52
CA ASP A 91 -6.10 6.16 -11.29
C ASP A 91 -4.93 6.89 -11.95
N PHE A 92 -3.71 6.42 -11.68
CA PHE A 92 -2.48 7.02 -12.17
C PHE A 92 -1.97 6.43 -13.50
N GLN A 93 -2.70 5.49 -14.14
CA GLN A 93 -2.19 4.85 -15.36
C GLN A 93 -2.35 5.66 -16.65
N GLU A 94 -1.22 5.96 -17.30
CA GLU A 94 -1.04 5.60 -18.70
C GLU A 94 -0.58 4.12 -18.79
N ARG A 95 -1.29 3.33 -19.58
CA ARG A 95 -1.23 1.86 -19.64
C ARG A 95 0.08 1.35 -20.26
N SER A 96 1.12 1.14 -19.45
CA SER A 96 2.32 0.40 -19.87
C SER A 96 2.39 -0.99 -19.19
N ALA A 97 3.14 -1.92 -19.78
CA ALA A 97 3.31 -3.28 -19.27
C ALA A 97 4.43 -3.33 -18.21
N GLY A 98 4.26 -4.11 -17.14
CA GLY A 98 5.29 -4.36 -16.12
C GLY A 98 5.08 -3.63 -14.80
N THR A 99 6.16 -3.08 -14.23
CA THR A 99 6.12 -2.28 -13.00
C THR A 99 5.59 -0.88 -13.28
N VAL A 100 4.72 -0.37 -12.41
CA VAL A 100 4.19 1.00 -12.53
C VAL A 100 4.98 1.90 -11.56
N PRO A 101 5.70 2.93 -12.06
CA PRO A 101 6.40 3.86 -11.20
C PRO A 101 5.39 4.72 -10.44
N CYS A 102 5.79 5.12 -9.25
CA CYS A 102 4.99 5.99 -8.41
C CYS A 102 4.95 7.41 -8.96
N PRO A 103 3.77 8.03 -9.14
CA PRO A 103 3.61 9.28 -9.89
C PRO A 103 4.27 10.50 -9.20
N PHE A 104 4.47 10.45 -7.88
CA PHE A 104 5.03 11.57 -7.13
C PHE A 104 6.55 11.52 -6.93
N ASP A 105 7.21 10.37 -7.12
CA ASP A 105 8.66 10.30 -6.94
C ASP A 105 9.45 9.48 -7.97
N GLY A 106 8.77 8.69 -8.81
CA GLY A 106 9.39 7.82 -9.83
C GLY A 106 10.33 6.75 -9.28
N LYS A 107 10.44 6.60 -7.94
CA LYS A 107 11.40 5.72 -7.27
C LYS A 107 10.74 4.52 -6.63
N HIS A 108 9.50 4.67 -6.16
CA HIS A 108 8.73 3.51 -5.77
C HIS A 108 8.13 2.83 -7.00
N VAL A 109 8.03 1.52 -6.93
CA VAL A 109 7.45 0.67 -7.97
C VAL A 109 6.34 -0.17 -7.38
N THR A 110 5.32 -0.45 -8.18
CA THR A 110 4.31 -1.45 -7.87
C THR A 110 4.25 -2.51 -8.96
N LEU A 111 3.59 -3.62 -8.69
CA LEU A 111 3.31 -4.65 -9.69
C LEU A 111 1.94 -4.38 -10.31
N ARG A 112 1.86 -4.38 -11.64
CA ARG A 112 0.56 -4.36 -12.31
C ARG A 112 -0.25 -5.59 -11.89
N ARG A 113 -1.51 -5.36 -11.53
CA ARG A 113 -2.44 -6.43 -11.14
C ARG A 113 -2.47 -7.53 -12.21
N ALA A 114 -2.40 -8.79 -11.76
CA ALA A 114 -2.40 -9.92 -12.69
C ALA A 114 -3.69 -9.94 -13.52
N PRO A 115 -3.67 -10.37 -14.80
CA PRO A 115 -4.83 -10.29 -15.68
C PRO A 115 -6.08 -11.03 -15.19
N ASP A 116 -5.89 -12.04 -14.34
CA ASP A 116 -6.94 -12.87 -13.78
C ASP A 116 -7.56 -12.32 -12.49
N LEU A 117 -7.06 -11.18 -12.00
CA LEU A 117 -7.63 -10.45 -10.86
C LEU A 117 -8.58 -9.34 -11.34
N PRO A 118 -9.52 -8.87 -10.51
CA PRO A 118 -10.34 -7.69 -10.81
C PRO A 118 -9.45 -6.54 -11.27
N GLN A 119 -9.71 -5.85 -12.40
CA GLN A 119 -8.78 -4.84 -12.94
C GLN A 119 -9.01 -3.42 -12.42
N VAL A 120 -9.98 -3.24 -11.52
CA VAL A 120 -10.32 -1.98 -10.86
C VAL A 120 -10.63 -2.28 -9.41
N SER A 121 -10.48 -1.32 -8.50
CA SER A 121 -10.91 -1.48 -7.11
C SER A 121 -12.43 -1.47 -6.98
N ARG A 122 -13.18 -0.85 -7.89
CA ARG A 122 -14.64 -0.80 -7.77
C ARG A 122 -15.32 -1.99 -8.44
N PRO A 123 -16.26 -2.66 -7.76
CA PRO A 123 -17.00 -3.74 -8.39
C PRO A 123 -17.97 -3.26 -9.45
N GLY A 124 -18.28 -4.12 -10.42
CA GLY A 124 -19.03 -3.76 -11.63
C GLY A 124 -20.36 -3.05 -11.35
N ASN A 125 -21.09 -3.49 -10.33
CA ASN A 125 -22.37 -2.90 -9.90
C ASN A 125 -22.25 -1.50 -9.26
N LYS A 126 -21.05 -1.09 -8.81
CA LYS A 126 -20.77 0.23 -8.19
C LYS A 126 -20.01 1.18 -9.12
N GLN A 127 -19.48 0.70 -10.25
CA GLN A 127 -18.75 1.53 -11.21
C GLN A 127 -19.60 2.66 -11.81
N ALA A 128 -20.91 2.46 -11.96
CA ALA A 128 -21.85 3.45 -12.51
C ALA A 128 -22.25 4.57 -11.53
N GLN A 129 -21.91 4.48 -10.24
CA GLN A 129 -22.43 5.35 -9.19
C GLN A 129 -21.65 6.67 -9.00
N THR A 130 -20.76 7.06 -9.93
CA THR A 130 -20.04 8.36 -9.83
C THR A 130 -19.74 8.94 -11.21
N PRO A 131 -20.15 10.19 -11.52
CA PRO A 131 -19.74 10.87 -12.74
C PRO A 131 -18.25 11.22 -12.65
N GLY A 132 -17.42 10.65 -13.52
CA GLY A 132 -15.98 10.94 -13.57
C GLY A 132 -15.05 9.75 -13.35
N GLN A 133 -15.23 8.69 -14.16
CA GLN A 133 -14.31 7.54 -14.30
C GLN A 133 -14.29 6.58 -13.10
N GLY A 134 -15.24 5.64 -13.07
CA GLY A 134 -15.33 4.53 -12.11
C GLY A 134 -14.19 3.48 -12.17
N LEU A 135 -12.97 3.89 -12.52
CA LEU A 135 -11.79 3.05 -12.68
C LEU A 135 -10.75 3.33 -11.57
N LYS A 136 -11.17 3.52 -10.33
CA LYS A 136 -10.22 3.72 -9.22
C LYS A 136 -9.42 2.44 -9.01
N ILE A 137 -8.09 2.55 -8.89
CA ILE A 137 -7.20 1.46 -8.47
C ILE A 137 -6.46 1.95 -7.24
N ASP A 138 -6.49 1.16 -6.17
CA ASP A 138 -5.63 1.39 -5.01
C ASP A 138 -4.25 0.80 -5.30
N TYR A 139 -3.22 1.51 -4.87
CA TYR A 139 -1.84 1.17 -5.20
C TYR A 139 -1.06 0.82 -3.94
N ILE A 140 -0.20 -0.20 -4.04
CA ILE A 140 0.84 -0.50 -3.05
C ILE A 140 2.18 -0.33 -3.74
N TRP A 141 2.85 0.79 -3.50
CA TRP A 141 4.17 1.07 -4.03
C TRP A 141 5.25 0.72 -3.03
N VAL A 142 6.37 0.18 -3.53
CA VAL A 142 7.49 -0.29 -2.72
C VAL A 142 8.78 0.31 -3.25
N ARG A 143 9.68 0.72 -2.34
CA ARG A 143 11.01 1.22 -2.69
C ARG A 143 12.07 0.61 -1.80
N GLU A 144 13.18 0.24 -2.43
CA GLU A 144 14.45 -0.06 -1.77
C GLU A 144 15.29 1.22 -1.65
N ARG A 145 15.77 1.53 -0.44
CA ARG A 145 16.71 2.65 -0.20
C ARG A 145 18.16 2.21 -0.02
N THR A 146 18.40 0.95 0.30
CA THR A 146 19.75 0.44 0.60
C THR A 146 20.15 -0.69 -0.33
N GLN A 147 21.46 -0.86 -0.50
CA GLN A 147 22.00 -2.01 -1.22
C GLN A 147 21.90 -3.31 -0.41
N ASP A 148 21.64 -3.26 0.90
CA ASP A 148 21.63 -4.43 1.78
C ASP A 148 20.54 -5.46 1.50
N PHE A 149 19.43 -5.01 0.91
CA PHE A 149 18.24 -5.82 0.68
C PHE A 149 17.80 -5.74 -0.76
N GLN A 150 17.13 -6.81 -1.21
CA GLN A 150 16.39 -6.91 -2.46
C GLN A 150 14.94 -7.26 -2.13
N THR A 151 14.02 -6.61 -2.82
CA THR A 151 12.58 -6.87 -2.80
C THR A 151 12.18 -7.62 -4.05
N GLU A 152 11.24 -8.54 -3.89
CA GLU A 152 10.54 -9.21 -4.98
C GLU A 152 9.05 -9.03 -4.72
N LEU A 153 8.36 -8.41 -5.69
CA LEU A 153 6.92 -8.14 -5.63
C LEU A 153 6.16 -9.22 -6.38
N PHE A 154 5.13 -9.81 -5.78
CA PHE A 154 4.30 -10.85 -6.41
C PHE A 154 2.93 -10.92 -5.76
N PHE A 155 1.98 -11.53 -6.47
CA PHE A 155 0.67 -11.88 -5.94
C PHE A 155 0.66 -13.37 -5.58
N ASP A 156 0.89 -13.69 -4.31
CA ASP A 156 0.68 -15.05 -3.81
C ASP A 156 -0.80 -15.38 -3.66
N GLU A 157 -1.09 -16.63 -3.29
CA GLU A 157 -2.46 -17.11 -3.10
C GLU A 157 -3.24 -16.25 -2.09
N ALA A 158 -2.61 -15.84 -0.99
CA ALA A 158 -3.25 -15.02 0.03
C ALA A 158 -3.61 -13.63 -0.50
N SER A 159 -2.69 -12.95 -1.18
CA SER A 159 -2.92 -11.64 -1.80
C SER A 159 -3.99 -11.72 -2.88
N ARG A 160 -3.91 -12.74 -3.75
CA ARG A 160 -4.91 -13.00 -4.80
C ARG A 160 -6.29 -13.22 -4.20
N ARG A 161 -6.37 -14.03 -3.14
CA ARG A 161 -7.64 -14.31 -2.47
C ARG A 161 -8.21 -13.08 -1.77
N ALA A 162 -7.38 -12.27 -1.12
CA ALA A 162 -7.81 -11.02 -0.50
C ALA A 162 -8.42 -10.05 -1.52
N ILE A 163 -7.78 -9.88 -2.68
CA ILE A 163 -8.32 -9.07 -3.77
C ILE A 163 -9.66 -9.67 -4.24
N ILE A 164 -9.70 -10.96 -4.59
CA ILE A 164 -10.91 -11.60 -5.10
C ILE A 164 -12.08 -11.52 -4.10
N ASP A 165 -11.85 -11.83 -2.83
CA ASP A 165 -12.92 -11.88 -1.83
C ASP A 165 -13.40 -10.49 -1.43
N SER A 166 -12.53 -9.47 -1.44
CA SER A 166 -12.96 -8.08 -1.30
C SER A 166 -13.81 -7.61 -2.49
N HIS A 167 -13.79 -8.35 -3.60
CA HIS A 167 -14.61 -8.12 -4.78
C HIS A 167 -15.83 -9.05 -4.86
N LYS A 168 -16.30 -9.60 -3.73
CA LYS A 168 -17.50 -10.42 -3.65
C LYS A 168 -18.49 -9.83 -2.65
N ASP A 169 -19.76 -10.05 -2.93
CA ASP A 169 -20.87 -9.83 -2.00
C ASP A 169 -20.65 -10.68 -0.74
N CYS A 170 -20.96 -10.12 0.43
CA CYS A 170 -21.00 -10.86 1.68
C CYS A 170 -22.14 -11.88 1.62
N GLU A 171 -21.83 -13.17 1.75
CA GLU A 171 -22.83 -14.24 1.66
C GLU A 171 -23.98 -14.09 2.67
N ALA A 172 -23.69 -13.53 3.85
CA ALA A 172 -24.67 -13.41 4.93
C ALA A 172 -25.67 -12.26 4.74
N THR A 173 -25.22 -11.15 4.16
CA THR A 173 -26.04 -9.93 4.03
C THR A 173 -26.43 -9.62 2.59
N GLY A 174 -25.76 -10.23 1.61
CA GLY A 174 -25.81 -9.83 0.20
C GLY A 174 -25.21 -8.45 -0.05
N GLU A 175 -24.67 -7.79 0.98
CA GLU A 175 -24.05 -6.48 0.88
C GLU A 175 -22.57 -6.61 0.56
N TRP A 176 -22.02 -5.59 -0.09
CA TRP A 176 -20.59 -5.55 -0.37
C TRP A 176 -19.82 -5.11 0.87
N PRO A 177 -18.66 -5.72 1.16
CA PRO A 177 -17.88 -5.41 2.36
C PRO A 177 -17.31 -3.98 2.33
N SER A 178 -17.21 -3.37 1.15
CA SER A 178 -16.71 -2.02 0.94
C SER A 178 -17.17 -1.49 -0.43
N ASP A 179 -17.35 -0.18 -0.57
CA ASP A 179 -17.52 0.49 -1.86
C ASP A 179 -16.23 0.55 -2.69
N HIS A 180 -15.12 0.12 -2.08
CA HIS A 180 -13.80 -0.09 -2.66
C HIS A 180 -13.31 -1.51 -2.35
N GLY A 181 -12.99 -2.31 -3.37
CA GLY A 181 -12.25 -3.54 -3.23
C GLY A 181 -10.84 -3.29 -2.68
N CYS A 182 -10.25 -4.29 -2.06
CA CYS A 182 -8.93 -4.23 -1.45
C CYS A 182 -7.83 -4.45 -2.51
N GLU A 183 -6.71 -3.72 -2.40
CA GLU A 183 -5.45 -4.07 -3.05
C GLU A 183 -4.55 -4.85 -2.09
N ALA A 184 -3.87 -5.87 -2.59
CA ALA A 184 -2.98 -6.69 -1.78
C ALA A 184 -1.76 -7.13 -2.59
N LEU A 185 -0.57 -6.99 -1.99
CA LEU A 185 0.70 -7.32 -2.63
C LEU A 185 1.62 -8.03 -1.64
N SER A 186 2.25 -9.12 -2.07
CA SER A 186 3.29 -9.78 -1.30
C SER A 186 4.66 -9.24 -1.66
N ILE A 187 5.44 -8.93 -0.63
CA ILE A 187 6.81 -8.41 -0.73
C ILE A 187 7.73 -9.41 -0.06
N ARG A 188 8.58 -10.08 -0.85
CA ARG A 188 9.63 -10.94 -0.31
C ARG A 188 10.91 -10.13 -0.17
N LEU A 189 11.48 -10.16 1.03
CA LEU A 189 12.74 -9.52 1.35
C LEU A 189 13.86 -10.55 1.36
N ARG A 190 14.94 -10.27 0.63
CA ARG A 190 16.17 -11.05 0.65
C ARG A 190 17.34 -10.14 1.00
N ARG A 191 18.21 -10.60 1.90
CA ARG A 191 19.47 -9.90 2.17
C ARG A 191 20.43 -10.17 1.01
N LYS A 192 21.02 -9.11 0.43
CA LYS A 192 22.03 -9.28 -0.61
C LYS A 192 23.29 -9.86 0.02
N ALA A 193 23.92 -10.79 -0.68
CA ALA A 193 25.13 -11.42 -0.19
C ALA A 193 26.31 -10.44 -0.30
N TRP A 194 27.24 -10.48 0.66
CA TRP A 194 28.36 -9.52 0.74
C TRP A 194 29.26 -9.48 -0.51
N TRP A 195 29.29 -10.54 -1.31
CA TRP A 195 30.03 -10.59 -2.58
C TRP A 195 29.31 -9.88 -3.75
N GLN A 196 28.02 -9.54 -3.62
CA GLN A 196 27.26 -8.82 -4.64
C GLN A 196 27.55 -7.31 -4.66
N PHE A 197 28.29 -6.80 -3.67
CA PHE A 197 28.67 -5.38 -3.54
C PHE A 197 30.00 -5.02 -4.20
N TRP A 198 30.73 -6.01 -4.74
CA TRP A 198 32.07 -5.85 -5.33
C TRP A 198 32.08 -5.97 -6.87
N LYS A 199 30.96 -5.67 -7.52
CA LYS A 199 30.85 -5.52 -8.99
C LYS A 199 30.71 -4.06 -9.35
#